data_AF-A0AAJ2H717-F1
#
_entry.id   AF-A0AAJ2H717-F1
#
_cell.length_a   1.000
_cell.length_b   1.000
_cell.length_c   1.000
_cell.angle_alpha   90.00
_cell.angle_beta   90.00
_cell.angle_gamma   90.00
#
_symmetry.space_group_name_H-M   'P 1'
#
loop_
_entity.id
_entity.type
_entity.pdbx_description
1 polymer ?
#
loop_
_entity_poly.entity_id
_entity_poly.type
_entity_poly.pdbx_seq_one_letter_code
_entity_poly.pdbx_strand_id
1 'polypeptide(L)'
;VAEEFKKQSIDAQVIEKNPQHIWLQIGHQQEIDFYYSVQVQQHQPPAFMTTAQEESIPSIYYRAEVHLQEGGQDYDIMDWQVDDIIQDIIDQYERHLHFLHVVR
;
A
#
# COMPACT_ATOMS: atom_id res chain seq x y z
N VAL A 1 6.79 2.58 -11.22
CA VAL A 1 6.99 3.59 -10.15
C VAL A 1 8.44 3.66 -9.67
N ALA A 2 9.01 2.64 -9.04
CA ALA A 2 10.40 2.68 -8.55
C ALA A 2 11.45 3.06 -9.61
N GLU A 3 11.31 2.54 -10.84
CA GLU A 3 12.19 2.93 -11.97
C GLU A 3 12.10 4.42 -12.29
N GLU A 4 10.93 5.04 -12.15
CA GLU A 4 10.75 6.46 -12.42
C GLU A 4 11.41 7.32 -11.35
N PHE A 5 11.31 6.93 -10.07
CA PHE A 5 12.06 7.56 -8.98
C PHE A 5 13.58 7.47 -9.21
N LYS A 6 14.08 6.30 -9.64
CA LYS A 6 15.51 6.13 -10.00
C LYS A 6 15.96 7.07 -11.13
N LYS A 7 15.12 7.28 -12.15
CA LYS A 7 15.44 8.25 -13.23
C LYS A 7 15.60 9.68 -12.69
N GLN A 8 14.88 10.01 -11.63
CA GLN A 8 15.01 11.30 -10.94
C GLN A 8 16.14 11.33 -9.90
N SER A 9 17.06 10.34 -9.92
CA SER A 9 18.15 10.20 -8.96
C SER A 9 17.72 10.03 -7.50
N ILE A 10 16.49 9.54 -7.29
CA ILE A 10 15.97 9.15 -5.98
C ILE A 10 16.22 7.65 -5.79
N ASP A 11 16.82 7.28 -4.66
CA ASP A 11 17.06 5.87 -4.35
C ASP A 11 15.74 5.19 -4.01
N ALA A 12 15.30 4.25 -4.86
CA ALA A 12 14.03 3.56 -4.70
C ALA A 12 14.18 2.08 -4.99
N GLN A 13 13.60 1.22 -4.16
CA GLN A 13 13.66 -0.24 -4.34
C GLN A 13 12.33 -0.90 -4.05
N VAL A 14 12.03 -1.94 -4.82
CA VAL A 14 10.90 -2.82 -4.54
C VAL A 14 11.43 -4.05 -3.82
N ILE A 15 10.86 -4.36 -2.65
CA ILE A 15 11.23 -5.50 -1.82
C ILE A 15 10.03 -6.44 -1.75
N GLU A 16 10.16 -7.60 -2.37
CA GLU A 16 9.15 -8.66 -2.32
C GLU A 16 9.50 -9.62 -1.19
N LYS A 17 8.76 -9.58 -0.07
CA LYS A 17 8.99 -10.50 1.06
C LYS A 17 8.28 -11.83 0.82
N ASN A 18 7.08 -11.77 0.25
CA ASN A 18 6.30 -12.91 -0.21
C ASN A 18 5.30 -12.44 -1.29
N PRO A 19 4.61 -13.34 -2.03
CA PRO A 19 3.68 -12.95 -3.09
C PRO A 19 2.50 -12.09 -2.64
N GLN A 20 2.23 -12.04 -1.33
CA GLN A 20 1.14 -11.30 -0.72
C GLN A 20 1.64 -10.04 -0.02
N HIS A 21 2.94 -9.73 -0.07
CA HIS A 21 3.53 -8.62 0.67
C HIS A 21 4.70 -8.02 -0.10
N ILE A 22 4.43 -6.87 -0.71
CA ILE A 22 5.37 -6.11 -1.53
C ILE A 22 5.59 -4.75 -0.87
N TRP A 23 6.84 -4.29 -0.86
CA TRP A 23 7.22 -2.97 -0.36
C TRP A 23 7.84 -2.15 -1.48
N LEU A 24 7.53 -0.86 -1.50
CA LEU A 24 8.32 0.18 -2.14
C LEU A 24 9.02 0.96 -1.03
N GLN A 25 10.34 0.94 -1.02
CA GLN A 25 11.17 1.76 -0.15
C GLN A 25 11.81 2.87 -0.97
N ILE A 26 11.75 4.11 -0.47
CA ILE A 26 12.47 5.25 -1.03
C ILE A 26 13.44 5.77 0.05
N GLY A 27 14.73 5.72 -0.27
CA GLY A 27 15.82 6.05 0.64
C GLY A 27 16.09 7.55 0.75
N HIS A 28 16.27 8.04 1.98
CA HIS A 28 16.56 9.45 2.27
C HIS A 28 17.91 9.68 2.99
N GLN A 29 18.85 8.75 2.84
CA GLN A 29 20.22 8.81 3.39
C GLN A 29 20.30 9.04 4.91
N GLN A 30 20.26 10.30 5.36
CA GLN A 30 20.34 10.69 6.77
C GLN A 30 18.97 11.02 7.37
N GLU A 31 17.93 11.10 6.56
CA GLU A 31 16.56 11.30 6.99
C GLU A 31 15.79 9.98 7.00
N ILE A 32 14.55 10.03 7.45
CA ILE A 32 13.70 8.84 7.57
C ILE A 32 13.30 8.39 6.16
N ASP A 33 13.55 7.13 5.83
CA ASP A 33 13.14 6.52 4.58
C ASP A 33 11.61 6.47 4.45
N PHE A 34 11.10 6.49 3.23
CA PHE A 34 9.68 6.30 2.97
C PHE A 34 9.40 4.83 2.65
N TYR A 35 8.32 4.29 3.23
CA TYR A 35 7.86 2.93 2.97
C TYR A 35 6.38 2.93 2.59
N TYR A 36 6.09 2.24 1.49
CA TYR A 36 4.74 1.94 1.04
C TYR A 36 4.63 0.44 0.81
N SER A 37 3.82 -0.27 1.57
CA SER A 37 3.63 -1.71 1.39
C SER A 37 2.18 -2.08 1.12
N VAL A 38 2.00 -3.10 0.30
CA VAL A 38 0.70 -3.67 -0.02
C VAL A 38 0.68 -5.10 0.51
N GLN A 39 -0.32 -5.40 1.33
CA GLN A 39 -0.52 -6.71 1.95
C GLN A 39 -1.86 -7.30 1.51
N VAL A 40 -1.82 -8.48 0.89
CA VAL A 40 -3.02 -9.21 0.52
C VAL A 40 -3.49 -10.06 1.70
N GLN A 41 -4.66 -9.74 2.24
CA GLN A 41 -5.28 -10.46 3.35
C GLN A 41 -6.57 -11.15 2.94
N GLN A 42 -6.82 -12.31 3.55
CA GLN A 42 -8.02 -13.10 3.35
C GLN A 42 -9.04 -12.78 4.44
N HIS A 43 -10.24 -12.35 4.04
CA HIS A 43 -11.32 -12.04 4.97
C HIS A 43 -12.49 -13.02 4.82
N GLN A 44 -13.10 -13.34 5.97
CA GLN A 44 -14.35 -14.08 6.02
C GLN A 44 -15.51 -13.09 6.19
N PRO A 45 -16.60 -13.24 5.42
CA PRO A 45 -17.78 -12.41 5.60
C PRO A 45 -18.36 -12.61 7.01
N PRO A 46 -18.93 -11.56 7.63
CA PRO A 46 -19.55 -11.66 8.95
C PRO A 46 -20.67 -12.70 8.99
N ALA A 47 -20.76 -13.45 10.10
CA ALA A 47 -21.67 -14.58 10.27
C ALA A 47 -23.18 -14.25 10.15
N PHE A 48 -23.57 -12.97 10.14
CA PHE A 48 -24.96 -12.54 9.93
C PHE A 48 -25.35 -12.40 8.45
N MET A 49 -24.37 -12.22 7.55
CA MET A 49 -24.60 -12.12 6.09
C MET A 49 -24.93 -13.47 5.45
N THR A 50 -24.60 -14.57 6.12
CA THR A 50 -24.85 -15.95 5.69
C THR A 50 -26.33 -16.34 5.64
N THR A 51 -27.23 -15.51 6.19
CA THR A 51 -28.68 -15.84 6.26
C THR A 51 -29.51 -15.26 5.11
N ALA A 52 -28.95 -14.37 4.28
CA ALA A 52 -29.74 -13.59 3.31
C ALA A 52 -29.67 -14.08 1.85
N GLN A 53 -28.70 -14.89 1.43
CA GLN A 53 -28.57 -15.37 0.04
C GLN A 53 -27.54 -16.50 -0.04
N GLU A 54 -28.00 -17.75 -0.02
CA GLU A 54 -27.16 -18.95 0.14
C GLU A 54 -26.44 -19.46 -1.11
N GLU A 55 -26.47 -18.80 -2.29
CA GLU A 55 -25.95 -19.45 -3.52
C GLU A 55 -24.90 -18.70 -4.34
N SER A 56 -24.51 -17.46 -4.01
CA SER A 56 -23.61 -16.69 -4.91
C SER A 56 -22.47 -15.90 -4.27
N ILE A 57 -22.37 -15.81 -2.95
CA ILE A 57 -21.31 -15.04 -2.29
C ILE A 57 -20.15 -16.00 -1.96
N PRO A 58 -18.94 -15.80 -2.52
CA PRO A 58 -17.78 -16.60 -2.14
C PRO A 58 -17.53 -16.43 -0.63
N SER A 59 -17.35 -17.56 0.07
CA SER A 59 -17.15 -17.64 1.52
C SER A 59 -15.88 -16.95 2.01
N ILE A 60 -15.04 -16.49 1.09
CA ILE A 60 -13.74 -15.86 1.30
C ILE A 60 -13.60 -14.77 0.25
N TYR A 61 -13.21 -13.57 0.68
CA TYR A 61 -12.76 -12.51 -0.23
C TYR A 61 -11.37 -12.03 0.16
N TYR A 62 -10.66 -11.42 -0.80
CA TYR A 62 -9.31 -10.90 -0.60
C TYR A 62 -9.35 -9.38 -0.57
N ARG A 63 -8.53 -8.80 0.30
CA ARG A 63 -8.26 -7.36 0.37
C ARG A 63 -6.78 -7.11 0.13
N ALA A 64 -6.43 -6.05 -0.58
CA ALA A 64 -5.07 -5.53 -0.72
C ALA A 64 -4.95 -4.26 0.11
N GLU A 65 -4.44 -4.38 1.33
CA GLU A 65 -4.35 -3.29 2.30
C GLU A 65 -3.01 -2.56 2.20
N VAL A 66 -3.05 -1.23 2.26
CA VAL A 66 -1.86 -0.38 2.24
C VAL A 66 -1.36 -0.08 3.65
N HIS A 67 -0.05 -0.28 3.87
CA HIS A 67 0.64 0.05 5.11
C HIS A 67 1.81 0.99 4.83
N LEU A 68 1.89 2.07 5.61
CA LEU A 68 3.02 3.01 5.62
C LEU A 68 3.88 2.77 6.87
N GLN A 69 5.01 3.45 6.97
CA GLN A 69 5.88 3.37 8.15
C GLN A 69 5.16 3.83 9.44
N GLU A 70 4.23 4.78 9.31
CA GLU A 70 3.44 5.32 10.43
C GLU A 70 2.32 4.37 10.88
N GLY A 71 2.02 3.31 10.13
CA GLY A 71 0.97 2.33 10.42
C GLY A 71 0.13 1.95 9.19
N GLY A 72 -0.79 1.01 9.39
CA GLY A 72 -1.79 0.66 8.38
C GLY A 72 -2.75 1.82 8.15
N GLN A 73 -2.93 2.23 6.90
CA GLN A 73 -3.92 3.26 6.54
C GLN A 73 -5.32 2.67 6.33
N ASP A 74 -5.47 1.34 6.50
CA ASP A 74 -6.74 0.59 6.54
C ASP A 74 -7.64 0.71 5.28
N TYR A 75 -7.09 1.17 4.15
CA TYR A 75 -7.78 1.20 2.86
C TYR A 75 -7.32 0.07 1.93
N ASP A 76 -8.27 -0.41 1.13
CA ASP A 76 -8.10 -1.48 0.16
C ASP A 76 -7.97 -0.89 -1.25
N ILE A 77 -7.05 -1.45 -2.06
CA ILE A 77 -6.77 -1.00 -3.43
C ILE A 77 -7.11 -2.03 -4.51
N MET A 78 -7.88 -3.10 -4.20
CA MET A 78 -8.16 -4.19 -5.14
C MET A 78 -8.89 -3.72 -6.42
N ASP A 79 -9.77 -2.73 -6.29
CA ASP A 79 -10.59 -2.19 -7.40
C ASP A 79 -9.99 -0.92 -8.04
N TRP A 80 -8.77 -0.53 -7.67
CA TRP A 80 -8.13 0.67 -8.16
C TRP A 80 -7.48 0.42 -9.52
N GLN A 81 -7.50 1.44 -10.39
CA GLN A 81 -6.68 1.40 -11.59
C GLN A 81 -5.21 1.62 -11.24
N VAL A 82 -4.33 1.21 -12.14
CA VAL A 82 -2.88 1.43 -11.98
C VAL A 82 -2.57 2.91 -11.78
N ASP A 83 -3.27 3.80 -12.48
CA ASP A 83 -3.07 5.25 -12.37
C ASP A 83 -3.47 5.78 -10.98
N ASP A 84 -4.53 5.24 -10.38
CA ASP A 84 -4.97 5.62 -9.03
C ASP A 84 -3.92 5.20 -7.98
N ILE A 85 -3.33 4.01 -8.12
CA ILE A 85 -2.26 3.52 -7.25
C ILE A 85 -1.01 4.37 -7.40
N ILE A 86 -0.65 4.76 -8.63
CA ILE A 86 0.49 5.65 -8.88
C ILE A 86 0.26 7.00 -8.19
N GLN A 87 -0.93 7.59 -8.34
CA GLN A 87 -1.26 8.87 -7.73
C GLN A 87 -1.20 8.78 -6.20
N ASP A 88 -1.75 7.72 -5.61
CA ASP A 88 -1.68 7.53 -4.16
C ASP A 88 -0.23 7.40 -3.66
N ILE A 89 0.62 6.62 -4.34
CA ILE A 89 2.04 6.53 -3.97
C ILE A 89 2.71 7.91 -4.01
N ILE A 90 2.41 8.73 -5.02
CA ILE A 90 2.94 10.10 -5.14
C ILE A 90 2.44 10.96 -3.97
N ASP A 91 1.14 10.94 -3.68
CA ASP A 91 0.54 11.73 -2.61
C ASP A 91 1.10 11.36 -1.23
N GLN A 92 1.26 10.06 -0.94
CA GLN A 92 1.88 9.60 0.30
C GLN A 92 3.35 10.02 0.41
N TYR A 93 4.10 9.95 -0.69
CA TYR A 93 5.48 10.39 -0.72
C TYR A 93 5.61 11.92 -0.51
N GLU A 94 4.74 12.73 -1.11
CA GLU A 94 4.71 14.17 -0.86
C GLU A 94 4.40 14.51 0.60
N ARG A 95 3.46 13.78 1.22
CA ARG A 95 3.18 13.90 2.66
C ARG A 95 4.38 13.56 3.52
N HIS A 96 5.13 12.51 3.16
CA HIS A 96 6.38 12.14 3.83
C HIS A 96 7.43 13.24 3.73
N LEU A 97 7.64 13.80 2.53
CA LEU A 97 8.54 14.94 2.35
C LEU A 97 8.11 16.13 3.20
N HIS A 98 6.81 16.46 3.24
CA HIS A 98 6.33 17.54 4.09
C HIS A 98 6.59 17.26 5.59
N PHE A 99 6.39 16.04 6.04
CA PHE A 99 6.73 15.61 7.41
C PHE A 99 8.22 15.83 7.73
N LEU A 100 9.12 15.42 6.83
CA LEU A 100 10.56 15.65 6.98
C LEU A 100 10.92 17.13 7.11
N HIS A 101 10.27 18.00 6.35
CA HIS A 101 10.47 19.46 6.44
C HIS A 101 9.97 20.05 7.77
N VAL A 102 8.90 19.51 8.35
CA VAL A 102 8.29 20.03 9.60
C VAL A 102 9.02 19.53 10.85
N VAL A 103 9.60 18.32 10.81
CA VAL A 103 10.33 17.74 11.95
C VAL A 103 11.76 18.30 12.07
N ARG A 104 12.21 19.08 11.08
CA ARG A 104 13.52 19.74 11.04
C ARG A 104 13.63 20.99 11.92
#